data_AF-A0A941PJ50-F1
#
_entry.id   AF-A0A941PJ50-F1
#
_cell.length_a   1.000
_cell.length_b   1.000
_cell.length_c   1.000
_cell.angle_alpha   90.00
_cell.angle_beta   90.00
_cell.angle_gamma   90.00
#
_symmetry.space_group_name_H-M   'P 1'
#
loop_
_entity.id
_entity.type
_entity.pdbx_description
1 polymer ?
#
loop_
_entity_poly.entity_id
_entity_poly.type
_entity_poly.pdbx_seq_one_letter_code
_entity_poly.pdbx_strand_id
1 'polypeptide(L)' 'MQANQIERRIIGLKLSAKSENIAGLQLADLVLTPIGRYIMGKAIKEDFKIIESKFRRDKRGQWKGYGLIILPK' A
#
# COMPACT_ATOMS: atom_id res chain seq x y z
N MET A 1 21.06 3.30 -7.38
CA MET A 1 20.62 4.40 -6.48
C MET A 1 19.51 4.00 -5.51
N GLN A 2 18.45 3.29 -5.92
CA GLN A 2 17.32 2.96 -5.04
C GLN A 2 17.61 1.88 -3.98
N ALA A 3 18.34 0.81 -4.31
CA ALA A 3 18.69 -0.25 -3.34
C ALA A 3 19.46 0.28 -2.11
N ASN A 4 20.48 1.10 -2.34
CA ASN A 4 21.27 1.73 -1.27
C ASN A 4 20.43 2.65 -0.35
N GLN A 5 19.31 3.19 -0.82
CA GLN A 5 18.42 4.00 0.03
C GLN A 5 17.58 3.13 0.97
N ILE A 6 17.13 1.97 0.49
CA ILE A 6 16.39 1.00 1.28
C ILE A 6 17.31 0.45 2.38
N GLU A 7 18.52 0.05 2.01
CA GLU A 7 19.52 -0.50 2.93
C GLU A 7 19.91 0.49 4.04
N ARG A 8 19.98 1.79 3.74
CA ARG A 8 20.23 2.85 4.73
C ARG A 8 19.06 3.13 5.69
N ARG A 9 17.84 2.75 5.34
CA ARG A 9 16.62 3.14 6.08
C ARG A 9 15.91 1.99 6.78
N ILE A 10 16.10 0.76 6.33
CA ILE A 10 15.50 -0.42 6.93
C ILE A 10 16.45 -0.98 7.99
N ILE A 11 16.05 -0.90 9.25
CA ILE A 11 16.82 -1.41 10.40
C ILE A 11 16.72 -2.95 10.51
N GLY A 12 15.66 -3.55 9.97
CA GLY A 12 15.46 -5.00 9.91
C GLY A 12 14.12 -5.40 9.30
N LEU A 13 13.99 -6.66 8.89
CA LEU A 13 12.75 -7.27 8.40
C LEU A 13 12.31 -8.34 9.39
N LYS A 14 11.11 -8.18 9.96
CA LYS A 14 10.45 -9.20 10.77
C LYS A 14 9.28 -9.78 9.98
N LEU A 15 9.27 -11.10 9.82
CA LEU A 15 8.13 -11.83 9.28
C LEU A 15 7.27 -12.31 10.46
N SER A 16 5.98 -12.04 10.40
CA SER A 16 4.99 -12.51 11.37
C SER A 16 3.86 -13.23 10.62
N ALA A 17 3.36 -14.32 11.19
CA ALA A 17 2.24 -15.06 10.65
C ALA A 17 0.92 -14.33 10.91
N LYS A 18 -0.03 -14.44 9.98
CA LYS A 18 -1.36 -13.84 10.14
C LYS A 18 -2.11 -14.36 11.37
N SER A 19 -1.84 -15.61 11.76
CA SER A 19 -2.37 -16.28 12.95
C SER A 19 -1.94 -15.62 14.26
N GLU A 20 -0.88 -14.80 14.26
CA GLU A 20 -0.44 -14.05 15.45
C GLU A 20 -1.42 -12.94 15.85
N ASN A 21 -2.41 -12.60 15.01
CA ASN A 21 -3.46 -11.61 15.29
C ASN A 21 -2.95 -10.25 15.80
N ILE A 22 -1.76 -9.85 15.35
CA ILE A 22 -1.17 -8.56 15.72
C ILE A 22 -2.04 -7.43 15.15
N ALA A 23 -2.60 -6.59 16.01
CA ALA A 23 -3.54 -5.53 15.61
C ALA A 23 -3.00 -4.63 14.49
N GLY A 24 -1.73 -4.21 14.58
CA GLY A 24 -1.09 -3.40 13.54
C GLY A 24 -1.01 -4.09 12.18
N LEU A 25 -0.78 -5.41 12.16
CA LEU A 25 -0.76 -6.19 10.93
C LEU A 25 -2.16 -6.31 10.31
N GLN A 26 -3.20 -6.50 11.14
CA GLN A 26 -4.58 -6.55 10.68
C GLN A 26 -5.04 -5.21 10.10
N LEU A 27 -4.66 -4.10 10.74
CA LEU A 27 -4.92 -2.75 10.23
C LEU A 27 -4.18 -2.49 8.90
N ALA A 28 -2.93 -2.93 8.78
CA ALA A 28 -2.18 -2.84 7.54
C ALA A 28 -2.85 -3.65 6.42
N ASP A 29 -3.28 -4.88 6.70
CA ASP A 29 -4.01 -5.74 5.76
C ASP A 29 -5.32 -5.09 5.28
N LEU A 30 -6.07 -4.45 6.18
CA LEU A 30 -7.32 -3.75 5.88
C LEU A 30 -7.12 -2.63 4.86
N VAL A 31 -5.99 -1.91 4.92
CA VAL A 31 -5.66 -0.81 4.01
C VAL A 31 -5.03 -1.31 2.71
N LEU A 32 -4.09 -2.26 2.80
CA LEU A 32 -3.29 -2.70 1.66
C LEU A 32 -4.03 -3.70 0.75
N THR A 33 -4.90 -4.54 1.31
CA THR A 33 -5.62 -5.56 0.52
C THR A 33 -6.48 -4.96 -0.59
N PRO A 34 -7.31 -3.92 -0.35
CA PRO A 34 -8.09 -3.29 -1.41
C PRO A 34 -7.22 -2.68 -2.52
N ILE A 35 -6.08 -2.06 -2.15
CA ILE A 35 -5.11 -1.49 -3.10
C ILE A 35 -4.51 -2.61 -3.98
N GLY A 36 -4.05 -3.70 -3.36
CA GLY A 36 -3.50 -4.84 -4.08
C GLY A 36 -4.51 -5.47 -5.04
N ARG A 37 -5.77 -5.65 -4.61
CA ARG A 37 -6.83 -6.16 -5.47
C ARG A 37 -7.07 -5.27 -6.69
N TYR A 38 -7.12 -3.96 -6.51
CA TYR A 38 -7.27 -3.00 -7.61
C TYR A 38 -6.11 -3.12 -8.61
N ILE A 39 -4.86 -3.14 -8.12
CA ILE A 39 -3.67 -3.24 -8.99
C ILE A 39 -3.68 -4.56 -9.78
N MET A 40 -4.11 -5.65 -9.15
CA MET A 40 -4.21 -6.98 -9.78
C MET A 40 -5.43 -7.14 -10.71
N GLY A 41 -6.25 -6.10 -10.92
CA GLY A 41 -7.47 -6.20 -11.72
C GLY A 41 -8.53 -7.13 -11.12
N LYS A 42 -8.45 -7.44 -9.82
CA LYS A 42 -9.44 -8.26 -9.12
C LYS A 42 -10.67 -7.42 -8.81
N ALA A 43 -11.82 -8.09 -8.60
CA ALA A 43 -13.04 -7.42 -8.17
C ALA A 43 -12.79 -6.55 -6.92
N ILE A 44 -13.04 -5.25 -7.06
CA ILE A 44 -12.95 -4.26 -5.98
C ILE A 44 -14.26 -4.23 -5.19
N LYS A 45 -14.18 -3.85 -3.92
CA LYS A 45 -15.36 -3.56 -3.09
C LYS A 45 -15.34 -2.06 -2.73
N GLU A 46 -16.33 -1.63 -1.94
CA GLU A 46 -16.46 -0.23 -1.51
C GLU A 46 -15.25 0.25 -0.68
N ASP A 47 -14.58 -0.69 0.00
CA ASP A 47 -13.33 -0.45 0.74
C ASP A 47 -12.26 0.26 -0.11
N PHE A 48 -12.09 -0.14 -1.38
CA PHE A 48 -11.13 0.50 -2.26
C PHE A 48 -11.46 1.99 -2.50
N LYS A 49 -12.73 2.34 -2.71
CA LYS A 49 -13.12 3.74 -2.93
C LYS A 49 -12.85 4.60 -1.70
N ILE A 50 -13.10 4.06 -0.51
CA ILE A 50 -12.79 4.74 0.76
C ILE A 50 -11.29 5.00 0.84
N ILE A 51 -10.45 3.99 0.57
CA ILE A 51 -8.99 4.14 0.59
C ILE A 51 -8.50 5.13 -0.49
N GLU A 52 -9.03 5.04 -1.72
CA GLU A 52 -8.67 5.93 -2.83
C GLU A 52 -9.00 7.40 -2.54
N SER A 53 -10.07 7.67 -1.78
CA SER A 53 -10.43 9.02 -1.33
C SER A 53 -9.36 9.65 -0.43
N LYS A 54 -8.53 8.82 0.21
CA LYS A 54 -7.46 9.24 1.13
C LYS A 54 -6.09 9.31 0.47
N PHE A 55 -5.96 8.90 -0.79
CA PHE A 55 -4.70 9.05 -1.52
C PHE A 55 -4.33 10.52 -1.66
N ARG A 56 -3.02 10.79 -1.50
CA ARG A 56 -2.46 12.09 -1.86
C ARG A 56 -2.71 12.36 -3.35
N ARG A 57 -3.19 13.56 -3.66
CA ARG A 57 -3.51 14.02 -5.01
C ARG A 57 -2.67 15.24 -5.36
N ASP A 58 -2.41 15.43 -6.65
CA ASP A 58 -1.83 16.66 -7.17
C ASP A 58 -2.88 17.79 -7.25
N LYS A 59 -2.48 18.95 -7.78
CA LYS A 59 -3.37 20.12 -7.96
C LYS A 59 -4.53 19.86 -8.94
N ARG A 60 -4.46 18.80 -9.76
CA ARG A 60 -5.49 18.40 -10.73
C ARG A 60 -6.34 17.23 -10.22
N GLY A 61 -6.11 16.78 -8.98
CA GLY A 61 -6.84 15.65 -8.39
C GLY A 61 -6.29 14.27 -8.75
N GLN A 62 -5.16 14.19 -9.46
CA GLN A 62 -4.53 12.95 -9.91
C GLN A 62 -3.80 12.26 -8.75
N TRP A 63 -4.16 11.00 -8.47
CA TRP A 63 -3.50 10.21 -7.42
C TRP A 63 -2.50 9.19 -7.97
N LYS A 64 -2.71 8.64 -9.17
CA LYS A 64 -1.76 7.69 -9.78
C LYS A 64 -0.43 8.40 -10.02
N GLY A 65 0.68 7.83 -9.54
CA GLY A 65 2.01 8.42 -9.61
C GLY A 65 2.30 9.48 -8.53
N TYR A 66 1.33 9.78 -7.66
CA TYR A 66 1.49 10.75 -6.56
C TYR A 66 1.17 10.13 -5.20
N GLY A 67 -0.08 9.69 -5.01
CA GLY A 67 -0.54 9.02 -3.79
C GLY A 67 -0.33 7.51 -3.82
N LEU A 68 -0.27 6.91 -5.01
CA LEU A 68 0.11 5.52 -5.20
C LEU A 68 1.12 5.42 -6.36
N ILE A 69 2.31 4.90 -6.06
CA ILE A 69 3.38 4.67 -7.03
C ILE A 69 3.57 3.15 -7.14
N ILE A 70 3.41 2.61 -8.35
CA ILE A 70 3.59 1.19 -8.66
C ILE A 70 4.94 1.03 -9.37
N LEU A 71 5.72 0.03 -8.97
CA LEU A 71 7.05 -0.27 -9.49
C LEU A 71 7.16 -1.78 -9.81
N PRO A 72 8.05 -2.20 -10.74
CA PRO A 72 8.82 -1.36 -11.66
C PRO A 72 7.93 -0.73 -12.73
N LYS A 73 8.45 0.26 -13.45
CA LYS A 73 7.74 0.84 -14.60
C LYS A 73 7.99 0.02 -15.86
#